data_AF-A0A1F6TYL7-F1
#
_entry.id   AF-A0A1F6TYL7-F1
#
_cell.length_a   1.000
_cell.length_b   1.000
_cell.length_c   1.000
_cell.angle_alpha   90.00
_cell.angle_beta   90.00
_cell.angle_gamma   90.00
#
_symmetry.space_group_name_H-M   'P 1'
#
loop_
_entity.id
_entity.type
_entity.pdbx_description
1 polymer ?
#
loop_
_entity_poly.entity_id
_entity_poly.type
_entity_poly.pdbx_seq_one_letter_code
_entity_poly.pdbx_strand_id
1 'polypeptide(L)'
;MSSAHERAKELARAMKQAIMEAKTAEARAKRLGEEVMLALAEAKKEIQAASEIVEYPVGRYECKRCGQSSIFSQTYRELPPCDNCGSLEYLGAEPTITKITPPPPKKHAAGMYECTGCRTRVVLAEDLDELPPCDICGAHKLKAV
;
A
#
# COMPACT_ATOMS: atom_id res chain seq x y z
N MET A 1 -16.23 -55.46 21.97
CA MET A 1 -15.11 -54.85 21.25
C MET A 1 -15.64 -54.36 19.91
N SER A 2 -15.54 -53.08 19.57
CA SER A 2 -16.00 -52.58 18.26
C SER A 2 -15.22 -53.28 17.15
N SER A 3 -15.93 -53.67 16.10
CA SER A 3 -15.29 -54.39 14.99
C SER A 3 -14.26 -53.47 14.32
N ALA A 4 -13.19 -54.05 13.76
CA ALA A 4 -12.20 -53.28 12.99
C ALA A 4 -12.87 -52.43 11.87
N HIS A 5 -14.01 -52.89 11.37
CA HIS A 5 -14.83 -52.20 10.38
C HIS A 5 -15.51 -50.92 10.91
N GLU A 6 -16.04 -50.96 12.14
CA GLU A 6 -16.63 -49.77 12.78
C GLU A 6 -15.58 -48.69 13.06
N ARG A 7 -14.39 -49.08 13.53
CA ARG A 7 -13.28 -48.14 13.76
C ARG A 7 -12.80 -47.50 12.46
N ALA A 8 -12.71 -48.27 11.38
CA ALA A 8 -12.36 -47.73 10.07
C ALA A 8 -13.41 -46.72 9.56
N LYS A 9 -14.70 -46.97 9.84
CA LYS A 9 -15.80 -46.07 9.46
C LYS A 9 -15.81 -44.77 10.26
N GLU A 10 -15.49 -44.83 11.54
CA GLU A 10 -15.31 -43.65 12.39
C GLU A 10 -14.10 -42.82 11.97
N LEU A 11 -12.95 -43.46 11.73
CA LEU A 11 -11.76 -42.80 11.21
C LEU A 11 -12.01 -42.14 9.84
N ALA A 12 -12.70 -42.83 8.92
CA ALA A 12 -13.04 -42.25 7.62
C ALA A 12 -13.95 -41.01 7.75
N ARG A 13 -14.89 -41.02 8.70
CA ARG A 13 -15.75 -39.85 8.98
C ARG A 13 -14.95 -38.69 9.57
N ALA A 14 -14.08 -38.97 10.53
CA ALA A 14 -13.18 -37.98 11.13
C ALA A 14 -12.24 -37.37 10.09
N MET A 15 -11.65 -38.20 9.22
CA MET A 15 -10.82 -37.73 8.10
C MET A 15 -11.62 -36.86 7.12
N LYS A 16 -12.86 -37.22 6.81
CA LYS A 16 -13.71 -36.42 5.92
C LYS A 16 -14.04 -35.05 6.53
N GLN A 17 -14.30 -35.00 7.83
CA GLN A 17 -14.52 -33.74 8.55
C GLN A 17 -13.25 -32.86 8.53
N ALA A 18 -12.09 -33.43 8.88
CA ALA A 18 -10.81 -32.73 8.84
C ALA A 18 -10.47 -32.18 7.44
N ILE A 19 -10.76 -32.94 6.38
CA ILE A 19 -10.55 -32.48 4.99
C ILE A 19 -11.47 -31.31 4.65
N MET A 20 -12.74 -31.34 5.08
CA MET A 20 -13.65 -30.21 4.83
C MET A 20 -13.20 -28.96 5.58
N GLU A 21 -12.80 -29.10 6.83
CA GLU A 21 -12.26 -27.99 7.63
C GLU A 21 -11.01 -27.38 6.97
N ALA A 22 -10.07 -28.22 6.54
CA ALA A 22 -8.88 -27.77 5.81
C ALA A 22 -9.22 -27.01 4.52
N LYS A 23 -10.18 -27.51 3.72
CA LYS A 23 -10.64 -26.82 2.50
C LYS A 23 -11.30 -25.48 2.81
N THR A 24 -12.10 -25.40 3.87
CA THR A 24 -12.71 -24.12 4.26
C THR A 24 -11.68 -23.12 4.77
N ALA A 25 -10.65 -23.59 5.48
CA ALA A 25 -9.53 -22.76 5.91
C ALA A 25 -8.71 -22.27 4.71
N GLU A 26 -8.44 -23.13 3.72
CA GLU A 26 -7.76 -22.74 2.48
C GLU A 26 -8.56 -21.68 1.70
N ALA A 27 -9.88 -21.85 1.59
CA ALA A 27 -10.75 -20.88 0.93
C ALA A 27 -10.83 -19.53 1.69
N ARG A 28 -10.69 -19.54 3.02
CA ARG A 28 -10.57 -18.30 3.82
C ARG A 28 -9.21 -17.65 3.60
N ALA A 29 -8.12 -18.42 3.60
CA ALA A 29 -6.77 -17.91 3.35
C ALA A 29 -6.63 -17.30 1.95
N LYS A 30 -7.26 -17.89 0.91
CA LYS A 30 -7.30 -17.32 -0.44
C LYS A 30 -8.00 -15.96 -0.48
N ARG A 31 -9.20 -15.87 0.12
CA ARG A 31 -9.96 -14.60 0.18
C ARG A 31 -9.19 -13.50 0.92
N LEU A 32 -8.65 -13.81 2.09
CA LEU A 32 -7.83 -12.87 2.84
C LEU A 32 -6.56 -12.47 2.06
N GLY A 33 -5.95 -13.40 1.33
CA GLY A 33 -4.82 -13.11 0.45
C GLY A 33 -5.18 -12.14 -0.68
N GLU A 34 -6.35 -12.29 -1.30
CA GLU A 34 -6.87 -11.36 -2.31
C GLU A 34 -7.15 -9.97 -1.71
N GLU A 35 -7.77 -9.91 -0.54
CA GLU A 35 -8.03 -8.65 0.18
C GLU A 35 -6.74 -7.91 0.54
N VAL A 36 -5.70 -8.62 1.01
CA VAL A 36 -4.39 -8.03 1.28
C VAL A 36 -3.74 -7.49 0.01
N MET A 37 -3.81 -8.22 -1.11
CA MET A 37 -3.26 -7.75 -2.39
C MET A 37 -3.96 -6.48 -2.88
N LEU A 38 -5.28 -6.36 -2.69
CA LEU A 38 -6.03 -5.15 -3.00
C LEU A 38 -5.61 -3.99 -2.11
N ALA A 39 -5.55 -4.19 -0.79
CA ALA A 39 -5.11 -3.16 0.16
C ALA A 39 -3.67 -2.68 -0.11
N LEU A 40 -2.77 -3.60 -0.47
CA LEU A 40 -1.40 -3.26 -0.86
C LEU A 40 -1.34 -2.48 -2.17
N ALA A 41 -2.22 -2.78 -3.13
CA ALA A 41 -2.31 -2.03 -4.38
C ALA A 41 -2.84 -0.61 -4.15
N GLU A 42 -3.80 -0.42 -3.23
CA GLU A 42 -4.29 0.90 -2.82
C GLU A 42 -3.21 1.69 -2.09
N ALA A 43 -2.54 1.10 -1.10
CA ALA A 43 -1.43 1.74 -0.39
C ALA A 43 -0.28 2.14 -1.34
N LYS A 44 0.05 1.31 -2.34
CA LYS A 44 1.04 1.66 -3.36
C LYS A 44 0.60 2.84 -4.22
N LYS A 45 -0.68 2.97 -4.56
CA LYS A 45 -1.20 4.13 -5.30
C LYS A 45 -1.11 5.41 -4.47
N GLU A 46 -1.41 5.34 -3.17
CA GLU A 46 -1.27 6.47 -2.26
C GLU A 46 0.19 6.91 -2.09
N ILE A 47 1.12 5.94 -1.99
CA ILE A 47 2.56 6.24 -1.89
C ILE A 47 3.13 6.78 -3.21
N GLN A 48 2.69 6.25 -4.35
CA GLN A 48 3.14 6.71 -5.67
C GLN A 48 2.55 8.06 -6.09
N ALA A 49 1.57 8.58 -5.36
CA ALA A 49 1.13 9.96 -5.50
C ALA A 49 2.21 10.90 -4.95
N ALA A 50 3.31 10.99 -5.68
CA ALA A 50 4.29 12.05 -5.55
C ALA A 50 3.53 13.38 -5.71
N SER A 51 3.23 14.01 -4.59
CA SER A 51 2.57 15.30 -4.56
C SER A 51 3.67 16.36 -4.62
N GLU A 52 3.65 17.12 -5.71
CA GLU A 52 4.35 18.40 -5.75
C GLU A 52 3.48 19.39 -4.99
N ILE A 53 3.81 19.63 -3.72
CA ILE A 53 3.14 20.64 -2.92
C ILE A 53 3.80 21.97 -3.27
N VAL A 54 3.12 22.77 -4.09
CA VAL A 54 3.49 24.15 -4.40
C VAL A 54 2.82 25.03 -3.36
N GLU A 55 3.60 25.72 -2.52
CA GLU A 55 3.10 26.66 -1.52
C GLU A 55 3.61 28.06 -1.82
N TYR A 56 2.70 28.98 -2.11
CA TYR A 56 2.99 30.41 -2.23
C TYR A 56 3.05 31.01 -0.82
N PRO A 57 4.20 31.55 -0.38
CA PRO A 57 4.35 32.10 0.95
C PRO A 57 3.55 33.40 1.12
N VAL A 58 3.32 33.76 2.38
CA VAL A 58 2.73 35.07 2.72
C VAL A 58 3.62 36.19 2.23
N GLY A 59 3.02 37.28 1.75
CA GLY A 59 3.79 38.41 1.24
C GLY A 59 3.01 39.32 0.32
N ARG A 60 3.72 40.34 -0.19
CA ARG A 60 3.22 41.23 -1.24
C ARG A 60 3.52 40.60 -2.59
N TYR A 61 2.48 40.47 -3.40
CA TYR A 61 2.54 39.99 -4.77
C TYR A 61 2.00 41.09 -5.68
N GLU A 62 2.57 41.21 -6.87
CA GLU A 62 2.21 42.24 -7.83
C GLU A 62 1.70 41.57 -9.11
N CYS A 63 0.48 41.89 -9.52
CA CYS A 63 -0.08 41.31 -10.73
C CYS A 63 0.74 41.75 -11.94
N LYS A 64 1.26 40.79 -12.71
CA LYS A 64 2.12 41.07 -13.86
C LYS A 64 1.39 41.84 -14.97
N ARG A 65 0.06 41.75 -15.01
CA ARG A 65 -0.77 42.33 -16.07
C ARG A 65 -1.23 43.75 -15.79
N CYS A 66 -1.60 44.06 -14.55
CA CYS A 66 -2.13 45.38 -14.19
C CYS A 66 -1.30 46.14 -13.14
N GLY A 67 -0.23 45.54 -12.62
CA GLY A 67 0.64 46.14 -11.60
C GLY A 67 0.01 46.26 -10.21
N GLN A 68 -1.21 45.75 -10.02
CA GLN A 68 -1.90 45.84 -8.74
C GLN A 68 -1.19 44.96 -7.71
N SER A 69 -0.87 45.55 -6.55
CA SER A 69 -0.31 44.80 -5.44
C SER A 69 -1.41 44.17 -4.57
N SER A 70 -1.35 42.85 -4.42
CA SER A 70 -2.16 42.07 -3.49
C SER A 70 -1.27 41.55 -2.37
N ILE A 71 -1.78 41.56 -1.13
CA ILE A 71 -1.07 41.01 0.03
C ILE A 71 -1.76 39.72 0.43
N PHE A 72 -1.04 38.62 0.41
CA PHE A 72 -1.53 37.32 0.89
C PHE A 72 -1.10 37.12 2.34
N SER A 73 -2.08 37.00 3.23
CA SER A 73 -1.90 36.83 4.68
C SER A 73 -1.77 35.38 5.12
N GLN A 74 -2.02 34.43 4.22
CA GLN A 74 -1.87 32.99 4.44
C GLN A 74 -1.17 32.34 3.25
N THR A 75 -0.64 31.13 3.44
CA THR A 75 -0.05 30.34 2.36
C THR A 75 -1.14 29.78 1.47
N TYR A 76 -0.91 29.81 0.15
CA TYR A 76 -1.86 29.28 -0.82
C TYR A 76 -1.21 28.18 -1.67
N ARG A 77 -1.99 27.16 -2.03
CA ARG A 77 -1.56 26.18 -3.04
C ARG A 77 -1.64 26.74 -4.46
N GLU A 78 -2.64 27.58 -4.70
CA GLU A 78 -2.86 28.33 -5.93
C GLU A 78 -3.23 29.76 -5.56
N LEU A 79 -2.58 30.75 -6.19
CA LEU A 79 -2.89 32.15 -5.95
C LEU A 79 -4.29 32.48 -6.49
N PRO A 80 -5.12 33.22 -5.73
CA PRO A 80 -6.42 33.66 -6.22
C PRO A 80 -6.27 34.63 -7.40
N PRO A 81 -7.31 34.77 -8.25
CA PRO A 81 -7.27 35.70 -9.37
C PRO A 81 -7.19 37.16 -8.89
N CYS A 82 -6.51 38.00 -9.66
CA CYS A 82 -6.38 39.42 -9.38
C CYS A 82 -7.75 40.13 -9.39
N ASP A 83 -8.07 40.83 -8.30
CA ASP A 83 -9.33 41.56 -8.13
C ASP A 83 -9.64 42.57 -9.24
N ASN A 84 -8.60 43.11 -9.90
CA ASN A 84 -8.74 44.14 -10.92
C ASN A 84 -8.84 43.58 -12.36
N CYS A 85 -8.17 42.46 -12.67
CA CYS A 85 -8.05 41.98 -14.06
C CYS A 85 -8.24 40.47 -14.25
N GLY A 86 -8.45 39.71 -13.17
CA GLY A 86 -8.65 38.27 -13.19
C GLY A 86 -7.42 37.43 -13.56
N SER A 87 -6.23 38.04 -13.69
CA SER A 87 -4.99 37.29 -13.97
C SER A 87 -4.52 36.51 -12.75
N LEU A 88 -3.94 35.33 -12.99
CA LEU A 88 -3.30 34.47 -11.99
C LEU A 88 -1.77 34.65 -11.96
N GLU A 89 -1.22 35.50 -12.83
CA GLU A 89 0.23 35.73 -12.90
C GLU A 89 0.64 36.87 -11.97
N TYR A 90 1.42 36.51 -10.95
CA TYR A 90 1.97 37.44 -9.97
C TYR A 90 3.50 37.43 -9.98
N LEU A 91 4.08 38.60 -9.74
CA LEU A 91 5.48 38.84 -9.41
C LEU A 91 5.56 38.98 -7.89
N GLY A 92 6.28 38.09 -7.23
CA GLY A 92 6.36 38.10 -5.76
C GLY A 92 7.37 37.08 -5.26
N ALA A 93 7.14 36.60 -4.04
CA ALA A 93 7.97 35.56 -3.45
C ALA A 93 7.86 34.26 -4.26
N GLU A 94 8.99 33.57 -4.42
CA GLU A 94 9.05 32.30 -5.14
C GLU A 94 8.25 31.23 -4.38
N PRO A 95 7.47 30.39 -5.08
CA PRO A 95 6.75 29.31 -4.43
C PRO A 95 7.72 28.30 -3.83
N THR A 96 7.44 27.86 -2.62
CA THR A 96 8.15 26.74 -2.00
C THR A 96 7.59 25.46 -2.58
N ILE A 97 8.40 24.77 -3.39
CA ILE A 97 8.03 23.51 -4.02
C ILE A 97 8.60 22.38 -3.16
N THR A 98 7.74 21.73 -2.39
CA THR A 98 8.12 20.54 -1.64
C THR A 98 7.80 19.31 -2.49
N LYS A 99 8.84 18.69 -3.06
CA LYS A 99 8.71 17.41 -3.76
C LYS A 99 8.76 16.29 -2.74
N ILE A 100 7.61 15.71 -2.41
CA ILE A 100 7.58 14.46 -1.64
C ILE A 100 8.04 13.35 -2.58
N THR A 101 9.32 13.00 -2.48
CA THR A 101 9.85 11.83 -3.17
C THR A 101 9.37 10.60 -2.41
N PRO A 102 8.63 9.67 -3.04
CA PRO A 102 8.30 8.43 -2.38
C PRO A 102 9.59 7.73 -1.95
N PRO A 103 9.61 7.06 -0.79
CA PRO A 103 10.77 6.32 -0.34
C PRO A 103 11.19 5.31 -1.42
N PRO A 104 12.49 5.07 -1.62
CA PRO A 104 12.97 4.15 -2.63
C PRO A 104 12.34 2.76 -2.43
N PRO A 105 11.92 2.07 -3.51
CA PRO A 105 11.30 0.76 -3.39
C PRO A 105 12.30 -0.23 -2.77
N LYS A 106 11.88 -0.91 -1.70
CA LYS A 106 12.71 -1.94 -1.06
C LYS A 106 12.80 -3.19 -1.96
N LYS A 107 13.80 -4.05 -1.72
CA LYS A 107 14.14 -5.19 -2.59
C LYS A 107 13.02 -6.22 -2.76
N HIS A 108 12.22 -6.43 -1.73
CA HIS A 108 11.12 -7.38 -1.73
C HIS A 108 9.81 -6.65 -1.48
N ALA A 109 8.92 -6.67 -2.49
CA ALA A 109 7.63 -6.04 -2.39
C ALA A 109 6.70 -6.83 -1.45
N ALA A 110 5.83 -6.12 -0.75
CA ALA A 110 4.69 -6.68 -0.05
C ALA A 110 3.83 -7.50 -1.03
N GLY A 111 3.39 -8.67 -0.60
CA GLY A 111 2.70 -9.64 -1.43
C GLY A 111 2.81 -11.07 -0.91
N MET A 112 2.39 -12.03 -1.75
CA MET A 112 2.46 -13.45 -1.42
C MET A 112 3.78 -14.07 -1.86
N TYR A 113 4.39 -14.82 -0.95
CA TYR A 113 5.61 -15.59 -1.20
C TYR A 113 5.36 -17.06 -0.88
N GLU A 114 5.89 -17.96 -1.68
CA GLU A 114 5.86 -19.41 -1.45
C GLU A 114 7.23 -19.88 -0.98
N CYS A 115 7.25 -20.65 0.11
CA CYS A 115 8.45 -21.33 0.55
C CYS A 115 8.75 -22.52 -0.35
N THR A 116 9.94 -22.56 -0.94
CA THR A 116 10.37 -23.71 -1.75
C THR A 116 10.59 -25.01 -0.95
N GLY A 117 10.75 -24.91 0.37
CA GLY A 117 10.92 -26.06 1.27
C GLY A 117 9.61 -26.75 1.61
N CYS A 118 8.66 -26.01 2.19
CA CYS A 118 7.38 -26.57 2.66
C CYS A 118 6.17 -26.22 1.79
N ARG A 119 6.34 -25.47 0.69
CA ARG A 119 5.28 -24.98 -0.22
C ARG A 119 4.17 -24.17 0.47
N THR A 120 4.44 -23.68 1.67
CA THR A 120 3.54 -22.79 2.40
C THR A 120 3.62 -21.39 1.82
N ARG A 121 2.48 -20.72 1.75
CA ARG A 121 2.37 -19.31 1.39
C ARG A 121 2.51 -18.44 2.63
N VAL A 122 3.41 -17.48 2.56
CA VAL A 122 3.66 -16.45 3.56
C VAL A 122 3.25 -15.11 2.94
N VAL A 123 2.58 -14.27 3.72
CA VAL A 123 2.13 -12.95 3.28
C VAL A 123 3.04 -11.91 3.91
N LEU A 124 3.62 -11.05 3.08
CA LEU A 124 4.34 -9.86 3.54
C LEU A 124 3.42 -8.66 3.45
N ALA A 125 3.16 -8.03 4.60
CA ALA A 125 2.31 -6.85 4.72
C ALA A 125 3.05 -5.55 4.35
N GLU A 126 4.37 -5.55 4.36
CA GLU A 126 5.20 -4.39 4.04
C GLU A 126 6.33 -4.80 3.11
N ASP A 127 6.82 -3.82 2.35
CA ASP A 127 8.05 -4.00 1.58
C ASP A 127 9.22 -4.19 2.56
N LEU A 128 10.10 -5.15 2.28
CA LEU A 128 11.26 -5.48 3.12
C LEU A 128 12.55 -5.53 2.29
N ASP A 129 13.68 -5.23 2.92
CA ASP A 129 15.00 -5.37 2.29
C ASP A 129 15.50 -6.83 2.33
N GLU A 130 15.06 -7.61 3.31
CA GLU A 130 15.39 -9.02 3.48
C GLU A 130 14.13 -9.83 3.79
N LEU A 131 14.00 -11.00 3.13
CA LEU A 131 12.86 -11.89 3.36
C LEU A 131 13.00 -12.60 4.72
N PRO A 132 11.94 -12.60 5.55
CA PRO A 132 11.94 -13.35 6.80
C PRO A 132 12.06 -14.86 6.52
N PRO A 133 12.55 -15.66 7.48
CA PRO A 133 12.49 -17.12 7.39
C PRO A 133 11.02 -17.57 7.30
N CYS A 134 10.79 -18.73 6.69
CA CYS A 134 9.45 -19.32 6.67
C CYS A 134 8.98 -19.68 8.09
N ASP A 135 7.80 -19.20 8.51
CA ASP A 135 7.25 -19.45 9.84
C ASP A 135 7.03 -20.94 10.17
N ILE A 136 6.93 -21.80 9.16
CA ILE A 136 6.68 -23.23 9.33
C ILE A 136 7.98 -24.05 9.36
N CYS A 137 8.91 -23.78 8.44
CA CYS A 137 10.11 -24.62 8.29
C CYS A 137 11.43 -23.90 8.58
N GLY A 138 11.40 -22.61 8.92
CA GLY A 138 12.59 -21.80 9.21
C GLY A 138 13.50 -21.53 8.00
N ALA A 139 13.14 -21.99 6.80
CA ALA A 139 13.99 -21.84 5.63
C ALA A 139 13.91 -20.43 5.03
N HIS A 140 15.07 -19.82 4.74
CA HIS A 140 15.20 -18.55 4.03
C HIS A 140 15.08 -18.69 2.50
N LYS A 141 14.08 -19.46 2.03
CA LYS A 141 13.88 -19.74 0.60
C LYS A 141 12.45 -19.44 0.16
N LEU A 142 12.00 -18.23 0.46
CA LEU A 142 10.74 -17.65 0.01
C LEU A 142 10.91 -17.11 -1.42
N LYS A 143 9.96 -17.42 -2.31
CA LYS A 143 9.89 -16.88 -3.68
C LYS A 143 8.55 -16.18 -3.87
N ALA A 144 8.54 -15.02 -4.52
CA ALA A 144 7.28 -14.36 -4.88
C ALA A 144 6.45 -15.29 -5.77
N VAL A 145 5.13 -15.34 -5.52
CA VAL A 145 4.14 -16.14 -6.28
C VAL A 145 3.48 -15.28 -7.34
#